data_AF-A0A017S5M9-F1
#
_entry.id   AF-A0A017S5M9-F1
#
_cell.length_a   1.000
_cell.length_b   1.000
_cell.length_c   1.000
_cell.angle_alpha   90.00
_cell.angle_beta   90.00
_cell.angle_gamma   90.00
#
_symmetry.space_group_name_H-M   'P 1'
#
loop_
_entity.id
_entity.type
_entity.pdbx_description
1 polymer ?
#
loop_
_entity_poly.entity_id
_entity_poly.type
_entity_poly.pdbx_seq_one_letter_code
_entity_poly.pdbx_strand_id
1 'polypeptide(L)'
;MSQHPYDSADWPLPNTPRESVFSSSTHSSRSSQFIPPLSPGTSSQGSGSRKTSYSLYDDVVRLTLNPSVTVTFVRHNKLFRLRYLYIDICKDAGGALKCLELNGGVGQQTAFVHSFHNTKLPVPHLEHPKLPHEPSLRVSFLDEQTVQTAHTVFTTQISYTFDDERDAVQFQELILASKLIFIAGIAEAKSKGRGEECISQNLRILQDHNGKQVMLFFANSLRREAKRYVSIPISCIESVNPGKKAGKPAVLQLQPNFELLSQMKVLQIQFLDDSDRKRFCEFLSAQKI
;
A
#
# COMPACT_ATOMS: atom_id res chain seq x y z
N MET A 1 14.49 -16.91 22.62
CA MET A 1 13.30 -16.22 22.07
C MET A 1 13.42 -16.28 20.56
N SER A 2 12.73 -17.24 19.95
CA SER A 2 12.98 -17.68 18.58
C SER A 2 12.38 -16.71 17.56
N GLN A 3 13.26 -16.17 16.71
CA GLN A 3 12.89 -15.46 15.49
C GLN A 3 12.31 -16.47 14.49
N HIS A 4 11.09 -16.23 14.01
CA HIS A 4 10.51 -16.97 12.88
C HIS A 4 10.95 -16.31 11.56
N PRO A 5 11.65 -17.00 10.63
CA PRO A 5 12.25 -16.38 9.46
C PRO A 5 11.46 -16.52 8.15
N TYR A 6 10.16 -16.82 8.15
CA TYR A 6 9.42 -17.08 6.90
C TYR A 6 7.99 -16.53 6.94
N ASP A 7 7.79 -15.34 6.38
CA ASP A 7 6.53 -14.94 5.74
C ASP A 7 6.71 -13.60 4.98
N SER A 8 6.21 -13.56 3.73
CA SER A 8 6.04 -12.37 2.86
C SER A 8 7.26 -11.80 2.11
N ALA A 9 8.24 -12.60 1.71
CA ALA A 9 9.37 -12.12 0.89
C ALA A 9 9.01 -11.86 -0.59
N ASP A 10 7.90 -12.41 -1.10
CA ASP A 10 7.52 -12.23 -2.49
C ASP A 10 6.32 -11.28 -2.61
N TRP A 11 6.65 -10.07 -3.08
CA TRP A 11 5.86 -9.32 -4.05
C TRP A 11 4.83 -8.28 -3.55
N PRO A 12 4.64 -7.16 -4.29
CA PRO A 12 5.39 -6.70 -5.46
C PRO A 12 6.48 -5.71 -5.12
N LEU A 13 7.70 -6.19 -4.92
CA LEU A 13 8.88 -5.36 -5.13
C LEU A 13 9.47 -5.68 -6.50
N PRO A 14 9.88 -4.68 -7.30
CA PRO A 14 10.66 -4.94 -8.50
C PRO A 14 11.94 -5.71 -8.13
N ASN A 15 12.09 -6.91 -8.67
CA ASN A 15 13.37 -7.62 -8.63
C ASN A 15 14.35 -6.82 -9.49
N THR A 16 15.34 -6.17 -8.87
CA THR A 16 16.50 -5.66 -9.59
C THR A 16 17.57 -6.77 -9.62
N PRO A 17 17.93 -7.32 -10.79
CA PRO A 17 19.14 -8.11 -10.90
C PRO A 17 20.31 -7.17 -11.17
N ARG A 18 21.23 -7.02 -10.22
CA ARG A 18 22.60 -6.56 -10.54
C ARG A 18 23.59 -7.05 -9.50
N GLU A 19 23.94 -8.33 -9.63
CA GLU A 19 25.27 -8.78 -9.25
C GLU A 19 26.25 -8.54 -10.41
N SER A 20 27.52 -8.37 -10.01
CA SER A 20 28.74 -8.28 -10.80
C SER A 20 29.10 -6.90 -11.40
N VAL A 21 30.36 -6.45 -11.46
CA VAL A 21 31.67 -6.84 -10.89
C VAL A 21 32.59 -5.68 -11.33
N PHE A 22 33.45 -5.22 -10.44
CA PHE A 22 34.73 -4.51 -10.65
C PHE A 22 34.91 -3.51 -11.82
N SER A 23 35.37 -2.30 -11.49
CA SER A 23 36.74 -1.86 -11.87
C SER A 23 37.16 -0.59 -11.13
N SER A 24 38.14 -0.76 -10.24
CA SER A 24 39.05 0.30 -9.80
C SER A 24 39.96 0.69 -10.96
N SER A 25 40.01 1.98 -11.30
CA SER A 25 41.14 2.54 -12.02
C SER A 25 41.51 3.90 -11.43
N THR A 26 42.63 3.87 -10.73
CA THR A 26 43.47 5.00 -10.32
C THR A 26 44.15 5.57 -11.55
N HIS A 27 44.06 6.88 -11.80
CA HIS A 27 45.12 7.63 -12.51
C HIS A 27 45.04 9.14 -12.20
N SER A 28 45.96 9.56 -11.33
CA SER A 28 46.90 10.69 -11.46
C SER A 28 46.46 12.06 -12.00
N SER A 29 46.51 13.04 -11.09
CA SER A 29 47.23 14.33 -11.17
C SER A 29 46.92 15.34 -12.29
N ARG A 30 46.44 16.53 -11.89
CA ARG A 30 47.08 17.83 -12.23
C ARG A 30 46.55 18.98 -11.36
N SER A 31 47.49 19.57 -10.62
CA SER A 31 47.40 20.81 -9.87
C SER A 31 47.35 22.04 -10.78
N SER A 32 46.51 23.03 -10.47
CA SER A 32 46.74 24.45 -10.82
C SER A 32 45.91 25.38 -9.92
N GLN A 33 46.62 25.94 -8.93
CA GLN A 33 46.65 27.34 -8.46
C GLN A 33 45.36 28.15 -8.21
N PHE A 34 45.35 28.68 -6.98
CA PHE A 34 44.52 29.72 -6.36
C PHE A 34 44.40 31.03 -7.15
N ILE A 35 43.20 31.65 -7.16
CA ILE A 35 42.93 33.07 -6.83
C ILE A 35 41.49 33.19 -6.29
N PRO A 36 41.22 33.80 -5.11
CA PRO A 36 39.88 34.22 -4.71
C PRO A 36 39.66 35.73 -4.99
N PRO A 37 38.42 36.17 -5.25
CA PRO A 37 38.04 37.53 -4.87
C PRO A 37 36.73 37.59 -4.07
N LEU A 38 36.88 38.12 -2.86
CA LEU A 38 36.05 39.12 -2.15
C LEU A 38 34.60 39.39 -2.65
N SER A 39 33.63 39.09 -1.79
CA SER A 39 32.32 39.78 -1.66
C SER A 39 32.54 41.28 -1.32
N PRO A 40 31.61 42.26 -1.53
CA PRO A 40 30.17 42.20 -1.16
C PRO A 40 29.18 42.98 -2.07
N GLY A 41 27.87 42.74 -1.91
CA GLY A 41 26.85 43.58 -2.56
C GLY A 41 25.41 43.07 -2.43
N THR A 42 24.69 43.67 -1.50
CA THR A 42 23.26 43.55 -1.16
C THR A 42 22.27 43.43 -2.33
N SER A 43 21.40 42.42 -2.28
CA SER A 43 19.97 42.57 -2.64
C SER A 43 19.13 41.52 -1.91
N SER A 44 18.14 42.01 -1.16
CA SER A 44 17.18 41.20 -0.41
C SER A 44 15.79 41.31 -1.04
N GLN A 45 15.05 40.20 -0.91
CA GLN A 45 13.60 40.01 -1.06
C GLN A 45 13.09 39.58 -2.45
N GLY A 46 12.79 38.29 -2.53
CA GLY A 46 11.94 37.67 -3.55
C GLY A 46 11.50 36.30 -3.05
N SER A 47 10.28 36.23 -2.52
CA SER A 47 9.59 35.08 -1.92
C SER A 47 9.92 33.74 -2.58
N GLY A 48 10.64 32.87 -1.87
CA GLY A 48 10.88 31.48 -2.23
C GLY A 48 10.53 30.60 -1.05
N SER A 49 9.40 29.90 -1.16
CA SER A 49 8.91 28.88 -0.24
C SER A 49 10.05 28.06 0.37
N ARG A 50 10.05 27.91 1.70
CA ARG A 50 10.98 27.05 2.43
C ARG A 50 10.98 25.67 1.76
N LYS A 51 12.06 25.34 1.06
CA LYS A 51 12.36 23.98 0.63
C LYS A 51 12.60 23.16 1.91
N THR A 52 11.55 22.54 2.44
CA THR A 52 11.71 21.39 3.33
C THR A 52 12.48 20.32 2.56
N SER A 53 13.44 19.72 3.24
CA SER A 53 14.54 18.91 2.72
C SER A 53 14.09 17.65 1.97
N TYR A 54 13.74 17.79 0.69
CA TYR A 54 13.58 16.67 -0.24
C TYR A 54 14.90 15.96 -0.58
N SER A 55 16.05 16.46 -0.10
CA SER A 55 17.37 15.85 -0.34
C SER A 55 17.59 14.50 0.34
N LEU A 56 16.66 14.04 1.18
CA LEU A 56 16.69 12.73 1.84
C LEU A 56 15.84 11.67 1.14
N TYR A 57 15.01 12.06 0.18
CA TYR A 57 14.09 11.16 -0.53
C TYR A 57 14.40 11.19 -2.02
N ASP A 58 14.55 10.01 -2.61
CA ASP A 58 14.86 9.90 -4.05
C ASP A 58 13.60 9.96 -4.92
N ASP A 59 12.46 9.54 -4.39
CA ASP A 59 11.17 9.58 -5.08
C ASP A 59 10.07 10.14 -4.16
N VAL A 60 9.48 11.26 -4.57
CA VAL A 60 8.40 11.93 -3.86
C VAL A 60 7.28 12.22 -4.84
N VAL A 61 6.14 11.56 -4.62
CA VAL A 61 4.94 11.76 -5.42
C VAL A 61 3.88 12.47 -4.59
N ARG A 62 3.41 13.62 -5.09
CA ARG A 62 2.32 14.38 -4.46
C ARG A 62 0.96 13.89 -4.93
N LEU A 63 0.16 13.38 -4.01
CA LEU A 63 -1.27 13.16 -4.20
C LEU A 63 -2.04 14.42 -3.78
N THR A 64 -2.58 15.14 -4.77
CA THR A 64 -3.48 16.28 -4.51
C THR A 64 -4.90 15.76 -4.33
N LEU A 65 -5.57 16.18 -3.26
CA LEU A 65 -6.86 15.63 -2.84
C LEU A 65 -8.01 16.53 -3.26
N ASN A 66 -9.18 15.94 -3.50
CA ASN A 66 -10.37 16.60 -3.97
C ASN A 66 -11.60 16.30 -3.09
N PRO A 67 -11.99 17.19 -2.16
CA PRO A 67 -11.29 18.39 -1.73
C PRO A 67 -10.22 18.13 -0.66
N SER A 68 -10.32 17.04 0.11
CA SER A 68 -9.44 16.80 1.25
C SER A 68 -9.41 15.34 1.70
N VAL A 69 -8.50 15.05 2.63
CA VAL A 69 -8.49 13.82 3.43
C VAL A 69 -8.61 14.20 4.89
N THR A 70 -9.41 13.44 5.65
CA THR A 70 -9.47 13.54 7.10
C THR A 70 -8.62 12.44 7.72
N VAL A 71 -7.56 12.82 8.42
CA VAL A 71 -6.77 11.91 9.24
C VAL A 71 -7.34 11.85 10.65
N THR A 72 -7.61 10.64 11.13
CA THR A 72 -8.11 10.36 12.47
C THR A 72 -7.13 9.49 13.23
N PHE A 73 -6.79 9.89 14.46
CA PHE A 73 -5.92 9.14 15.36
C PHE A 73 -6.27 9.39 16.84
N VAL A 74 -5.80 8.51 17.73
CA VAL A 74 -6.02 8.63 19.18
C VAL A 74 -4.72 8.98 19.88
N ARG A 75 -4.74 9.98 20.77
CA ARG A 75 -3.60 10.31 21.62
C ARG A 75 -4.09 10.73 23.00
N HIS A 76 -3.51 10.16 24.07
CA HIS A 76 -3.94 10.40 25.46
C HIS A 76 -5.46 10.25 25.66
N ASN A 77 -6.05 9.16 25.12
CA ASN A 77 -7.48 8.87 25.16
C ASN A 77 -8.38 9.95 24.53
N LYS A 78 -7.82 10.85 23.72
CA LYS A 78 -8.57 11.84 22.94
C LYS A 78 -8.47 11.50 21.46
N LEU A 79 -9.61 11.56 20.79
CA LEU A 79 -9.71 11.39 19.34
C LEU A 79 -9.39 12.73 18.66
N PHE A 80 -8.45 12.72 17.75
CA PHE A 80 -8.09 13.86 16.92
C PHE A 80 -8.54 13.62 15.48
N ARG A 81 -9.03 14.68 14.83
CA ARG A 81 -9.43 14.67 13.41
C ARG A 81 -8.85 15.91 12.75
N LEU A 82 -8.01 15.71 11.75
CA LEU A 82 -7.29 16.78 11.05
C LEU A 82 -7.52 16.64 9.56
N ARG A 83 -7.76 17.76 8.86
CA ARG A 83 -7.99 17.77 7.41
C ARG A 83 -6.77 18.28 6.67
N TYR A 84 -6.44 17.64 5.57
CA TYR A 84 -5.30 17.97 4.71
C TYR A 84 -5.70 18.00 3.24
N LEU A 85 -4.96 18.75 2.44
CA LEU A 85 -5.27 18.99 1.02
C LEU A 85 -4.36 18.19 0.07
N TYR A 86 -3.21 17.73 0.56
CA TYR A 86 -2.33 16.84 -0.19
C TYR A 86 -1.51 15.94 0.73
N ILE A 87 -1.06 14.83 0.17
CA ILE A 87 -0.14 13.87 0.79
C ILE A 87 1.07 13.74 -0.12
N ASP A 88 2.25 14.06 0.39
CA ASP A 88 3.50 13.71 -0.27
C ASP A 88 3.88 12.28 0.16
N ILE A 89 4.03 11.39 -0.82
CA ILE A 89 4.33 9.97 -0.62
C ILE A 89 5.82 9.80 -0.92
N CYS A 90 6.61 9.57 0.13
CA CYS A 90 8.07 9.57 0.05
C CYS A 90 8.60 8.13 0.07
N LYS A 91 9.39 7.78 -0.94
CA LYS A 91 10.05 6.47 -1.08
C LYS A 91 11.57 6.64 -1.17
N ASP A 92 12.30 5.58 -0.82
CA ASP A 92 13.74 5.51 -1.12
C ASP A 92 14.02 5.10 -2.57
N ALA A 93 15.29 5.15 -2.98
CA ALA A 93 15.76 4.66 -4.28
C ALA A 93 15.34 3.21 -4.60
N GLY A 94 15.08 2.37 -3.58
CA GLY A 94 14.61 1.00 -3.76
C GLY A 94 13.10 0.89 -3.99
N GLY A 95 12.38 2.01 -3.97
CA GLY A 95 10.92 2.07 -4.06
C GLY A 95 10.21 1.72 -2.75
N ALA A 96 10.92 1.55 -1.64
CA ALA A 96 10.31 1.27 -0.35
C ALA A 96 9.75 2.55 0.27
N LEU A 97 8.52 2.46 0.80
CA LEU A 97 7.83 3.57 1.43
C LEU A 97 8.52 3.98 2.74
N LYS A 98 8.89 5.26 2.85
CA LYS A 98 9.53 5.84 4.04
C LYS A 98 8.54 6.57 4.92
N CYS A 99 7.78 7.48 4.32
CA CYS A 99 6.78 8.25 5.06
C CYS A 99 5.70 8.82 4.15
N LEU A 100 4.62 9.29 4.79
CA LEU A 100 3.59 10.12 4.20
C LEU A 100 3.66 11.49 4.90
N GLU A 101 3.89 12.55 4.14
CA GLU A 101 3.89 13.93 4.66
C GLU A 101 2.57 14.61 4.28
N LEU A 102 1.72 14.82 5.27
CA LEU A 102 0.43 15.47 5.11
C LEU A 102 0.53 16.97 5.34
N ASN A 103 -0.03 17.72 4.39
CA ASN A 103 0.13 19.16 4.32
C ASN A 103 -1.14 19.87 3.79
N GLY A 104 -1.11 21.21 3.82
CA GLY A 104 -2.25 22.05 3.44
C GLY A 104 -3.37 22.08 4.48
N GLY A 105 -3.12 21.59 5.70
CA GLY A 105 -4.09 21.66 6.79
C GLY A 105 -4.30 23.10 7.26
N VAL A 106 -5.56 23.50 7.45
CA VAL A 106 -5.91 24.84 7.92
C VAL A 106 -5.31 25.08 9.31
N GLY A 107 -4.54 26.15 9.45
CA GLY A 107 -3.89 26.53 10.71
C GLY A 107 -2.65 25.70 11.09
N GLN A 108 -2.18 24.80 10.22
CA GLN A 108 -0.96 24.04 10.47
C GLN A 108 0.27 24.70 9.86
N GLN A 109 1.29 24.92 10.70
CA GLN A 109 2.59 25.47 10.27
C GLN A 109 3.62 24.39 9.99
N THR A 110 3.40 23.17 10.50
CA THR A 110 4.31 22.03 10.37
C THR A 110 3.57 20.86 9.74
N ALA A 111 4.24 20.12 8.85
CA ALA A 111 3.71 18.90 8.27
C ALA A 111 3.38 17.87 9.36
N PHE A 112 2.35 17.08 9.10
CA PHE A 112 2.11 15.85 9.85
C PHE A 112 2.77 14.71 9.10
N VAL A 113 3.72 14.02 9.74
CA VAL A 113 4.52 12.98 9.10
C VAL A 113 4.14 11.63 9.68
N HIS A 114 3.75 10.69 8.82
CA HIS A 114 3.54 9.29 9.18
C HIS A 114 4.73 8.48 8.65
N SER A 115 5.54 7.93 9.54
CA SER A 115 6.78 7.22 9.19
C SER A 115 6.63 5.71 9.27
N PHE A 116 7.28 5.00 8.35
CA PHE A 116 7.36 3.54 8.32
C PHE A 116 8.77 3.09 8.67
N HIS A 117 8.92 2.39 9.79
CA HIS A 117 10.22 1.96 10.31
C HIS A 117 10.63 0.55 9.85
N ASN A 118 9.72 -0.21 9.21
CA ASN A 118 9.97 -1.56 8.72
C ASN A 118 9.92 -1.63 7.19
N THR A 119 10.87 -2.33 6.59
CA THR A 119 11.13 -2.45 5.14
C THR A 119 10.06 -3.23 4.35
N LYS A 120 9.03 -3.76 5.01
CA LYS A 120 7.90 -4.39 4.32
C LYS A 120 6.89 -3.30 3.98
N LEU A 121 6.58 -3.15 2.69
CA LEU A 121 5.58 -2.21 2.21
C LEU A 121 4.27 -2.42 2.99
N PRO A 122 3.80 -1.41 3.74
CA PRO A 122 2.62 -1.56 4.56
C PRO A 122 1.41 -1.67 3.65
N VAL A 123 0.64 -2.75 3.79
CA VAL A 123 -0.57 -2.96 2.99
C VAL A 123 -1.69 -2.09 3.56
N PRO A 124 -2.21 -1.10 2.81
CA PRO A 124 -3.31 -0.28 3.28
C PRO A 124 -4.56 -1.15 3.47
N HIS A 125 -5.17 -1.07 4.64
CA HIS A 125 -6.37 -1.79 5.03
C HIS A 125 -7.61 -0.98 4.73
N LEU A 126 -8.58 -1.57 4.03
CA LEU A 126 -9.88 -0.98 3.81
C LEU A 126 -10.83 -1.47 4.89
N GLU A 127 -11.21 -0.58 5.80
CA GLU A 127 -11.93 -0.96 7.03
C GLU A 127 -13.34 -1.50 6.78
N HIS A 128 -13.97 -1.06 5.70
CA HIS A 128 -15.33 -1.47 5.35
C HIS A 128 -15.33 -2.17 3.98
N PRO A 129 -16.05 -3.30 3.84
CA PRO A 129 -16.23 -3.95 2.56
C PRO A 129 -16.83 -2.97 1.54
N LYS A 130 -16.32 -3.01 0.31
CA LYS A 130 -16.87 -2.23 -0.79
C LYS A 130 -18.29 -2.68 -1.10
N LEU A 131 -19.22 -1.73 -1.03
CA LEU A 131 -20.60 -1.91 -1.48
C LEU A 131 -20.82 -1.09 -2.76
N PRO A 132 -21.70 -1.52 -3.68
CA PRO A 132 -21.89 -0.88 -4.99
C PRO A 132 -22.25 0.61 -4.98
N HIS A 133 -22.80 1.10 -3.87
CA HIS A 133 -23.31 2.47 -3.73
C HIS A 133 -22.69 3.23 -2.56
N GLU A 134 -21.65 2.66 -1.93
CA GLU A 134 -20.94 3.32 -0.86
C GLU A 134 -19.55 3.69 -1.34
N PRO A 135 -19.17 4.96 -1.21
CA PRO A 135 -17.78 5.31 -1.41
C PRO A 135 -17.01 4.74 -0.23
N SER A 136 -16.31 3.63 -0.44
CA SER A 136 -15.43 3.05 0.58
C SER A 136 -14.15 3.86 0.65
N LEU A 137 -14.06 4.77 1.64
CA LEU A 137 -13.02 5.81 1.67
C LEU A 137 -12.12 5.74 2.90
N ARG A 138 -12.29 4.75 3.78
CA ARG A 138 -11.49 4.68 5.02
C ARG A 138 -10.38 3.66 4.91
N VAL A 139 -9.15 4.17 4.88
CA VAL A 139 -7.92 3.41 4.81
C VAL A 139 -7.19 3.50 6.15
N SER A 140 -6.75 2.37 6.69
CA SER A 140 -5.92 2.31 7.89
C SER A 140 -4.80 1.30 7.74
N PHE A 141 -4.04 1.10 8.81
CA PHE A 141 -2.96 0.12 8.88
C PHE A 141 -3.24 -0.80 10.07
N LEU A 142 -2.85 -2.08 9.95
CA LEU A 142 -3.17 -3.08 10.98
C LEU A 142 -2.44 -2.79 12.28
N ASP A 143 -1.17 -2.42 12.17
CA ASP A 143 -0.31 -2.11 13.30
C ASP A 143 -0.34 -0.61 13.61
N GLU A 144 -0.02 -0.26 14.86
CA GLU A 144 0.20 1.12 15.24
C GLU A 144 1.35 1.72 14.42
N GLN A 145 1.15 2.97 14.01
CA GLN A 145 2.08 3.68 13.17
C GLN A 145 2.76 4.81 13.92
N THR A 146 4.01 5.10 13.57
CA THR A 146 4.74 6.22 14.16
C THR A 146 4.39 7.49 13.41
N VAL A 147 3.88 8.48 14.14
CA VAL A 147 3.50 9.77 13.59
C VAL A 147 4.24 10.90 14.31
N GLN A 148 4.52 11.96 13.56
CA GLN A 148 5.16 13.16 14.04
C GLN A 148 4.33 14.38 13.66
N THR A 149 4.13 15.26 14.63
CA THR A 149 3.53 16.59 14.40
C THR A 149 4.32 17.62 15.21
N ALA A 150 4.77 18.68 14.54
CA ALA A 150 5.73 19.64 15.09
C ALA A 150 6.93 18.94 15.76
N HIS A 151 7.04 19.03 17.08
CA HIS A 151 8.12 18.46 17.88
C HIS A 151 7.73 17.19 18.64
N THR A 152 6.53 16.64 18.40
CA THR A 152 6.10 15.41 19.08
C THR A 152 6.10 14.23 18.12
N VAL A 153 6.77 13.15 18.52
CA VAL A 153 6.68 11.81 17.91
C VAL A 153 5.91 10.88 18.86
N PHE A 154 4.98 10.09 18.33
CA PHE A 154 4.23 9.09 19.10
C PHE A 154 3.70 7.97 18.19
N THR A 155 3.36 6.82 18.76
CA THR A 155 2.67 5.73 18.06
C THR A 155 1.17 5.83 18.25
N THR A 156 0.40 5.52 17.21
CA THR A 156 -1.06 5.54 17.26
C THR A 156 -1.67 4.70 16.15
N GLN A 157 -2.91 4.26 16.33
CA GLN A 157 -3.72 3.78 15.22
C GLN A 157 -4.22 4.97 14.40
N ILE A 158 -3.80 5.01 13.14
CA ILE A 158 -4.12 6.08 12.20
C ILE A 158 -5.05 5.58 11.10
N SER A 159 -6.02 6.42 10.74
CA SER A 159 -6.91 6.17 9.61
C SER A 159 -7.07 7.42 8.76
N TYR A 160 -7.23 7.21 7.47
CA TYR A 160 -7.39 8.18 6.41
C TYR A 160 -8.78 8.02 5.84
N THR A 161 -9.62 9.03 6.01
CA THR A 161 -10.94 9.09 5.40
C THR A 161 -10.87 10.06 4.23
N PHE A 162 -10.91 9.53 3.02
CA PHE A 162 -10.95 10.33 1.79
C PHE A 162 -12.37 10.87 1.56
N ASP A 163 -12.48 11.94 0.78
CA ASP A 163 -13.76 12.49 0.33
C ASP A 163 -14.14 11.99 -1.09
N ASP A 164 -13.15 11.69 -1.95
CA ASP A 164 -13.30 11.14 -3.30
C ASP A 164 -12.70 9.71 -3.38
N GLU A 165 -13.43 8.78 -4.01
CA GLU A 165 -12.98 7.38 -4.18
C GLU A 165 -11.71 7.29 -5.02
N ARG A 166 -11.55 8.16 -6.02
CA ARG A 166 -10.38 8.18 -6.89
C ARG A 166 -9.12 8.52 -6.10
N ASP A 167 -9.22 9.41 -5.12
CA ASP A 167 -8.10 9.74 -4.25
C ASP A 167 -7.73 8.55 -3.37
N ALA A 168 -8.73 7.84 -2.82
CA ALA A 168 -8.50 6.64 -2.03
C ALA A 168 -7.86 5.51 -2.87
N VAL A 169 -8.25 5.37 -4.14
CA VAL A 169 -7.64 4.41 -5.07
C VAL A 169 -6.21 4.83 -5.39
N GLN A 170 -5.98 6.07 -5.82
CA GLN A 170 -4.63 6.57 -6.14
C GLN A 170 -3.69 6.47 -4.95
N PHE A 171 -4.16 6.77 -3.75
CA PHE A 171 -3.39 6.62 -2.52
C PHE A 171 -2.91 5.17 -2.33
N GLN A 172 -3.82 4.19 -2.49
CA GLN A 172 -3.46 2.77 -2.40
C GLN A 172 -2.47 2.38 -3.50
N GLU A 173 -2.69 2.81 -4.73
CA GLU A 173 -1.83 2.48 -5.87
C GLU A 173 -0.42 3.03 -5.70
N LEU A 174 -0.30 4.27 -5.21
CA LEU A 174 0.98 4.93 -4.96
C LEU A 174 1.74 4.26 -3.81
N ILE A 175 1.06 3.87 -2.73
CA ILE A 175 1.70 3.12 -1.62
C ILE A 175 2.18 1.75 -2.10
N LEU A 176 1.34 1.00 -2.80
CA LEU A 176 1.60 -0.38 -3.22
C LEU A 176 2.45 -0.49 -4.49
N ALA A 177 2.76 0.64 -5.15
CA ALA A 177 3.43 0.69 -6.45
C ALA A 177 2.76 -0.23 -7.49
N SER A 178 1.43 -0.38 -7.43
CA SER A 178 0.64 -1.31 -8.23
C SER A 178 -0.73 -0.72 -8.52
N LYS A 179 -1.23 -0.91 -9.74
CA LYS A 179 -2.56 -0.46 -10.16
C LYS A 179 -3.65 -1.34 -9.56
N LEU A 180 -4.71 -0.75 -9.02
CA LEU A 180 -5.87 -1.45 -8.53
C LEU A 180 -6.84 -1.69 -9.70
N ILE A 181 -6.85 -2.91 -10.24
CA ILE A 181 -7.64 -3.25 -11.43
C ILE A 181 -8.99 -3.90 -11.09
N PHE A 182 -9.15 -4.40 -9.87
CA PHE A 182 -10.41 -4.93 -9.37
C PHE A 182 -10.52 -4.74 -7.86
N ILE A 183 -11.73 -4.41 -7.39
CA ILE A 183 -12.06 -4.38 -5.97
C ILE A 183 -13.52 -4.80 -5.77
N ALA A 184 -13.77 -5.66 -4.79
CA ALA A 184 -15.12 -6.06 -4.41
C ALA A 184 -15.21 -6.37 -2.91
N GLY A 185 -16.40 -6.16 -2.35
CA GLY A 185 -16.74 -6.63 -1.01
C GLY A 185 -17.06 -8.13 -1.01
N ILE A 186 -16.41 -8.88 -0.12
CA ILE A 186 -16.66 -10.30 0.09
C ILE A 186 -17.30 -10.52 1.45
N ALA A 187 -18.39 -11.29 1.47
CA ALA A 187 -19.05 -11.73 2.69
C ALA A 187 -18.18 -12.78 3.39
N GLU A 188 -17.62 -13.69 2.60
CA GLU A 188 -16.82 -14.78 3.11
C GLU A 188 -15.81 -15.25 2.07
N ALA A 189 -14.60 -15.61 2.50
CA ALA A 189 -13.70 -16.46 1.74
C ALA A 189 -13.20 -17.62 2.59
N LYS A 190 -13.34 -18.84 2.09
CA LYS A 190 -13.02 -20.09 2.79
C LYS A 190 -12.04 -20.92 1.99
N SER A 191 -10.92 -21.26 2.60
CA SER A 191 -9.98 -22.24 2.06
C SER A 191 -10.29 -23.64 2.57
N LYS A 192 -10.32 -24.63 1.67
CA LYS A 192 -10.28 -26.05 2.07
C LYS A 192 -8.82 -26.49 2.24
N GLY A 193 -8.48 -27.04 3.39
CA GLY A 193 -7.15 -27.59 3.71
C GLY A 193 -6.44 -26.84 4.83
N ARG A 194 -6.33 -25.51 4.71
CA ARG A 194 -5.65 -24.66 5.72
C ARG A 194 -6.60 -24.07 6.78
N GLY A 195 -7.88 -23.93 6.47
CA GLY A 195 -8.86 -23.33 7.38
C GLY A 195 -8.71 -21.82 7.51
N GLU A 196 -8.09 -21.16 6.52
CA GLU A 196 -8.20 -19.71 6.39
C GLU A 196 -9.65 -19.36 6.09
N GLU A 197 -10.20 -18.52 6.96
CA GLU A 197 -11.52 -17.93 6.82
C GLU A 197 -11.35 -16.41 6.85
N CYS A 198 -11.98 -15.76 5.89
CA CYS A 198 -12.13 -14.33 5.84
C CYS A 198 -13.62 -14.06 5.89
N ILE A 199 -14.04 -13.11 6.72
CA ILE A 199 -15.44 -12.72 6.86
C ILE A 199 -15.51 -11.20 6.72
N SER A 200 -16.36 -10.73 5.81
CA SER A 200 -16.68 -9.31 5.59
C SER A 200 -15.44 -8.45 5.36
N GLN A 201 -14.79 -8.59 4.20
CA GLN A 201 -13.58 -7.85 3.83
C GLN A 201 -13.60 -7.41 2.36
N ASN A 202 -12.53 -6.74 1.93
CA ASN A 202 -12.29 -6.40 0.53
C ASN A 202 -11.37 -7.42 -0.13
N LEU A 203 -11.77 -7.86 -1.31
CA LEU A 203 -10.91 -8.54 -2.27
C LEU A 203 -10.41 -7.51 -3.29
N ARG A 204 -9.10 -7.45 -3.50
CA ARG A 204 -8.45 -6.57 -4.47
C ARG A 204 -7.66 -7.39 -5.47
N ILE A 205 -7.62 -6.98 -6.73
CA ILE A 205 -6.64 -7.46 -7.70
C ILE A 205 -5.74 -6.29 -8.07
N LEU A 206 -4.46 -6.47 -7.82
CA LEU A 206 -3.42 -5.49 -8.08
C LEU A 206 -2.61 -5.93 -9.30
N GLN A 207 -2.23 -4.98 -10.13
CA GLN A 207 -1.35 -5.20 -11.28
C GLN A 207 -0.09 -4.36 -11.12
N ASP A 208 1.08 -4.98 -11.20
CA ASP A 208 2.33 -4.25 -11.17
C ASP A 208 2.67 -3.62 -12.54
N HIS A 209 3.79 -2.90 -12.60
CA HIS A 209 4.31 -2.32 -13.84
C HIS A 209 4.70 -3.35 -14.91
N ASN A 210 5.03 -4.60 -14.54
CA ASN A 210 5.31 -5.68 -15.47
C ASN A 210 4.06 -6.42 -15.95
N GLY A 211 2.86 -5.99 -15.53
CA GLY A 211 1.59 -6.60 -15.87
C GLY A 211 1.23 -7.84 -15.06
N LYS A 212 2.06 -8.28 -14.13
CA LYS A 212 1.78 -9.37 -13.18
C LYS A 212 0.62 -8.97 -12.27
N GLN A 213 -0.34 -9.87 -12.13
CA GLN A 213 -1.55 -9.64 -11.34
C GLN A 213 -1.57 -10.51 -10.10
N VAL A 214 -2.00 -9.93 -8.99
CA VAL A 214 -2.11 -10.61 -7.70
C VAL A 214 -3.45 -10.28 -7.05
N MET A 215 -4.15 -11.32 -6.62
CA MET A 215 -5.33 -11.23 -5.78
C MET A 215 -4.92 -11.11 -4.32
N LEU A 216 -5.47 -10.11 -3.62
CA LEU A 216 -5.13 -9.74 -2.26
C LEU A 216 -6.41 -9.60 -1.43
N PHE A 217 -6.47 -10.27 -0.29
CA PHE A 217 -7.53 -10.08 0.69
C PHE A 217 -7.01 -10.31 2.11
N PHE A 218 -7.70 -9.78 3.10
CA PHE A 218 -7.32 -9.94 4.50
C PHE A 218 -8.01 -11.16 5.11
N ALA A 219 -7.24 -12.17 5.51
CA ALA A 219 -7.74 -13.34 6.22
C ALA A 219 -7.68 -13.12 7.73
N ASN A 220 -8.80 -13.42 8.39
CA ASN A 220 -8.94 -13.34 9.84
C ASN A 220 -9.48 -14.69 10.33
N SER A 221 -8.59 -15.67 10.40
CA SER A 221 -8.92 -17.02 10.85
C SER A 221 -9.39 -17.00 12.31
N LEU A 222 -10.48 -17.69 12.61
CA LEU A 222 -10.93 -17.95 13.98
C LEU A 222 -9.99 -18.92 14.72
N ARG A 223 -9.11 -19.63 13.99
CA ARG A 223 -8.14 -20.57 14.55
C ARG A 223 -6.80 -19.88 14.64
N ARG A 224 -6.33 -19.63 15.87
CA ARG A 224 -4.99 -19.34 16.45
C ARG A 224 -3.87 -18.66 15.60
N GLU A 225 -3.80 -18.85 14.28
CA GLU A 225 -2.91 -18.14 13.36
C GLU A 225 -3.50 -16.79 12.92
N ALA A 226 -2.65 -15.78 12.95
CA ALA A 226 -2.98 -14.37 13.02
C ALA A 226 -3.69 -13.79 11.79
N LYS A 227 -4.48 -12.74 12.05
CA LYS A 227 -4.87 -11.69 11.11
C LYS A 227 -3.73 -11.38 10.12
N ARG A 228 -3.91 -11.71 8.84
CA ARG A 228 -2.88 -11.48 7.81
C ARG A 228 -3.48 -11.21 6.44
N TYR A 229 -2.68 -10.62 5.57
CA TYR A 229 -3.01 -10.56 4.16
C TYR A 229 -2.64 -11.87 3.46
N VAL A 230 -3.56 -12.37 2.65
CA VAL A 230 -3.35 -13.49 1.74
C VAL A 230 -3.17 -12.91 0.34
N SER A 231 -2.07 -13.30 -0.30
CA SER A 231 -1.64 -12.85 -1.63
C SER A 231 -1.56 -14.07 -2.53
N ILE A 232 -2.30 -14.05 -3.64
CA ILE A 232 -2.38 -15.17 -4.60
C ILE A 232 -2.14 -14.61 -6.00
N PRO A 233 -1.03 -14.97 -6.67
CA PRO A 233 -0.85 -14.63 -8.07
C PRO A 233 -1.99 -15.19 -8.93
N ILE A 234 -2.51 -14.37 -9.85
CA ILE A 234 -3.61 -14.81 -10.73
C ILE A 234 -3.20 -16.00 -11.59
N SER A 235 -1.91 -16.10 -11.95
CA SER A 235 -1.32 -17.24 -12.66
C SER A 235 -1.35 -18.56 -11.89
N CYS A 236 -1.66 -18.55 -10.59
CA CYS A 236 -1.81 -19.75 -9.78
C CYS A 236 -3.26 -20.26 -9.74
N ILE A 237 -4.22 -19.55 -10.33
CA ILE A 237 -5.59 -20.04 -10.46
C ILE A 237 -5.59 -21.01 -11.65
N GLU A 238 -6.06 -22.25 -11.43
CA GLU A 238 -6.18 -23.27 -12.48
C GLU A 238 -7.53 -23.22 -13.17
N SER A 239 -8.60 -23.02 -12.39
CA SER A 239 -9.94 -22.91 -12.93
C SER A 239 -10.86 -22.14 -11.99
N VAL A 240 -11.89 -21.52 -12.59
CA VAL A 240 -12.95 -20.81 -11.88
C VAL A 240 -14.30 -21.46 -12.17
N ASN A 241 -15.03 -21.79 -11.11
CA ASN A 241 -16.45 -22.10 -11.19
C ASN A 241 -17.23 -20.91 -10.62
N PRO A 242 -18.01 -20.19 -11.43
CA PRO A 242 -18.69 -18.99 -10.98
C PRO A 242 -19.78 -19.26 -9.92
N GLY A 243 -20.27 -20.49 -9.81
CA GLY A 243 -21.45 -20.83 -9.03
C GLY A 243 -22.74 -20.66 -9.85
N LYS A 244 -23.72 -21.55 -9.62
CA LYS A 244 -24.90 -21.70 -10.50
C LYS A 244 -25.96 -20.60 -10.36
N LYS A 245 -25.99 -19.84 -9.26
CA LYS A 245 -27.02 -18.84 -8.94
C LYS A 245 -26.44 -17.73 -8.05
N ALA A 246 -27.14 -16.60 -7.97
CA ALA A 246 -26.81 -15.52 -7.03
C ALA A 246 -26.73 -16.05 -5.59
N GLY A 247 -25.80 -15.49 -4.82
CA GLY A 247 -25.52 -15.91 -3.44
C GLY A 247 -24.75 -17.23 -3.29
N LYS A 248 -24.43 -17.94 -4.39
CA LYS A 248 -23.49 -19.06 -4.36
C LYS A 248 -22.06 -18.56 -4.52
N PRO A 249 -21.09 -19.13 -3.79
CA PRO A 249 -19.70 -18.70 -3.87
C PRO A 249 -19.11 -19.05 -5.23
N ALA A 250 -18.23 -18.17 -5.73
CA ALA A 250 -17.28 -18.53 -6.77
C ALA A 250 -16.23 -19.48 -6.18
N VAL A 251 -15.85 -20.51 -6.92
CA VAL A 251 -14.89 -21.52 -6.46
C VAL A 251 -13.67 -21.49 -7.38
N LEU A 252 -12.50 -21.26 -6.78
CA LEU A 252 -11.21 -21.27 -7.44
C LEU A 252 -10.48 -22.56 -7.10
N GLN A 253 -9.97 -23.24 -8.12
CA GLN A 253 -8.94 -24.27 -7.97
C GLN A 253 -7.58 -23.60 -8.10
N LEU A 254 -6.68 -23.86 -7.17
CA LEU A 254 -5.36 -23.22 -7.12
C LEU A 254 -4.26 -24.26 -7.35
N GLN A 255 -3.28 -23.90 -8.19
CA GLN A 255 -2.07 -24.68 -8.41
C GLN A 255 -1.20 -24.67 -7.15
N PRO A 256 -0.58 -25.81 -6.76
CA PRO A 256 0.28 -25.90 -5.59
C PRO A 256 1.68 -25.34 -5.88
N ASN A 257 1.77 -24.10 -6.35
CA ASN A 257 3.02 -23.50 -6.82
C ASN A 257 3.99 -23.11 -5.69
N PHE A 258 3.46 -22.86 -4.48
CA PHE A 258 4.25 -22.47 -3.30
C PHE A 258 3.65 -23.06 -2.02
N GLU A 259 4.42 -23.05 -0.93
CA GLU A 259 4.03 -23.66 0.35
C GLU A 259 2.71 -23.12 0.94
N LEU A 260 2.38 -21.85 0.69
CA LEU A 260 1.07 -21.26 1.03
C LEU A 260 -0.09 -21.94 0.27
N LEU A 261 0.10 -22.20 -1.03
CA LEU A 261 -0.91 -22.77 -1.93
C LEU A 261 -0.97 -24.30 -1.88
N SER A 262 0.11 -24.96 -1.44
CA SER A 262 0.12 -26.43 -1.28
C SER A 262 -0.94 -26.91 -0.28
N GLN A 263 -1.31 -26.05 0.68
CA GLN A 263 -2.34 -26.30 1.69
C GLN A 263 -3.71 -25.68 1.33
N MET A 264 -3.76 -24.70 0.43
CA MET A 264 -4.97 -24.02 -0.03
C MET A 264 -5.27 -24.41 -1.48
N LYS A 265 -5.75 -25.65 -1.67
CA LYS A 265 -6.06 -26.17 -3.01
C LYS A 265 -7.34 -25.57 -3.62
N VAL A 266 -8.30 -25.25 -2.75
CA VAL A 266 -9.60 -24.72 -3.15
C VAL A 266 -9.93 -23.50 -2.31
N LEU A 267 -10.26 -22.40 -2.98
CA LEU A 267 -10.75 -21.17 -2.36
C LEU A 267 -12.19 -20.91 -2.80
N GLN A 268 -13.10 -20.78 -1.84
CA GLN A 268 -14.50 -20.42 -2.08
C GLN A 268 -14.71 -18.99 -1.66
N ILE A 269 -15.24 -18.14 -2.55
CA ILE A 269 -15.44 -16.71 -2.32
C ILE A 269 -16.91 -16.38 -2.50
N GLN A 270 -17.55 -15.95 -1.41
CA GLN A 270 -18.89 -15.41 -1.40
C GLN A 270 -18.82 -13.89 -1.44
N PHE A 271 -19.32 -13.29 -2.51
CA PHE A 271 -19.39 -11.85 -2.69
C PHE A 271 -20.60 -11.28 -1.95
N LEU A 272 -20.49 -10.03 -1.48
CA LEU A 272 -21.63 -9.28 -0.95
C LEU A 272 -22.63 -8.92 -2.05
N ASP A 273 -22.14 -8.70 -3.28
CA ASP A 273 -22.95 -8.36 -4.44
C ASP A 273 -22.75 -9.35 -5.60
N ASP A 274 -23.84 -9.76 -6.24
CA ASP A 274 -23.80 -10.72 -7.36
C ASP A 274 -23.18 -10.14 -8.64
N SER A 275 -23.29 -8.83 -8.85
CA SER A 275 -22.65 -8.14 -9.98
C SER A 275 -21.13 -8.15 -9.84
N ASP A 276 -20.60 -8.06 -8.62
CA ASP A 276 -19.17 -8.17 -8.34
C ASP A 276 -18.69 -9.60 -8.60
N ARG A 277 -19.46 -10.62 -8.19
CA ARG A 277 -19.17 -12.03 -8.51
C ARG A 277 -19.09 -12.25 -10.02
N LYS A 278 -20.04 -11.74 -10.79
CA LYS A 278 -20.07 -11.85 -12.26
C LYS A 278 -18.85 -11.17 -12.88
N ARG A 279 -18.60 -9.91 -12.54
CA ARG A 279 -17.44 -9.14 -13.00
C ARG A 279 -16.12 -9.81 -12.66
N PHE A 280 -16.00 -10.41 -11.48
CA PHE A 280 -14.83 -11.17 -11.06
C PHE A 280 -14.62 -12.42 -11.95
N CYS A 281 -15.67 -13.20 -12.19
CA CYS A 281 -15.56 -14.40 -13.02
C CYS A 281 -15.28 -14.07 -14.49
N GLU A 282 -15.89 -13.01 -15.02
CA GLU A 282 -15.60 -12.48 -16.35
C GLU A 282 -14.15 -12.01 -16.46
N PHE A 283 -13.67 -11.26 -15.45
CA PHE A 283 -12.28 -10.82 -15.36
C PHE A 283 -11.31 -12.00 -15.44
N LEU A 284 -11.52 -13.04 -14.62
CA LEU A 284 -10.68 -14.23 -14.61
C LEU A 284 -10.75 -15.01 -15.93
N SER A 285 -11.94 -15.15 -16.52
CA SER A 285 -12.11 -15.83 -17.81
C SER A 285 -11.37 -15.11 -18.94
N ALA A 286 -11.30 -13.78 -18.89
CA ALA A 286 -10.56 -12.97 -19.87
C ALA A 286 -9.04 -13.12 -19.75
N GLN A 287 -8.51 -13.54 -18.60
CA GLN A 287 -7.07 -13.77 -18.42
C GLN A 287 -6.56 -15.06 -19.12
N LYS A 288 -7.44 -15.80 -19.81
CA LYS A 288 -7.14 -17.11 -20.45
C LYS A 288 -6.50 -18.11 -19.47
N ILE A 289 -7.05 -18.15 -18.27
CA ILE A 289 -6.77 -19.19 -17.28
C ILE A 289 -7.28 -20.53 -17.81
#